data_AF-A0AAD4BK57-F1
#
_entry.id   AF-A0AAD4BK57-F1
#
_cell.length_a   1.000
_cell.length_b   1.000
_cell.length_c   1.000
_cell.angle_alpha   90.00
_cell.angle_beta   90.00
_cell.angle_gamma   90.00
#
_symmetry.space_group_name_H-M   'P 1'
#
loop_
_entity.id
_entity.type
_entity.pdbx_description
1 polymer ?
#
loop_
_entity_poly.entity_id
_entity_poly.type
_entity_poly.pdbx_seq_one_letter_code
_entity_poly.pdbx_strand_id
1 'polypeptide(L)'
;MTWSAAPISINAVIDDKLYIGNLSAALSQDVQKKLGITHLLSVCIEHTFDPQPNTMVVPVQDSEYEDLLIHLPGACLFIETALSHGGKVLVHCVMGISRSATVICAYLMVSQRLSVSAAIQYVRKSRPEIHPNYGFVRQLHAFAKCRYRPSWTNSEYIAWKRRQKREVTKYLNLLTDCIPVVPDQLYLTSEFPGDPDTAESLLLDLGVTHLLSISSAQLPKPNIPSIYQHCFIDVPNSAREALLLELSHVCTFIGDAIARGGQVLVQCRVELRACIVVCAYLMASRNISPRQAFSILEAALPLYNPTTAFYRHLDIFAACNFHPTVDHPIVHAWVAEQSGGPLLKLATKTQSITKTANMTTNPPSLTITTSTTLSNCVPSRPLDAFDLASLNEVLLRYQTSEMVS
;
A
#
# COMPACT_ATOMS: atom_id res chain seq x y z
N MET A 1 23.61 0.12 6.29
CA MET A 1 24.90 0.44 5.65
C MET A 1 24.80 1.84 5.04
N THR A 2 25.89 2.59 4.90
CA THR A 2 25.89 3.82 4.10
C THR A 2 25.86 3.47 2.62
N TRP A 3 25.06 4.18 1.82
CA TRP A 3 24.87 3.88 0.39
C TRP A 3 26.17 3.98 -0.44
N SER A 4 27.14 4.77 0.03
CA SER A 4 28.48 4.90 -0.54
C SER A 4 29.38 3.66 -0.41
N ALA A 5 28.99 2.66 0.39
CA ALA A 5 29.76 1.42 0.58
C ALA A 5 29.46 0.33 -0.48
N ALA A 6 28.51 0.56 -1.39
CA ALA A 6 28.22 -0.39 -2.47
C ALA A 6 29.38 -0.44 -3.49
N PRO A 7 29.70 -1.60 -4.09
CA PRO A 7 30.69 -1.68 -5.17
C PRO A 7 30.35 -0.74 -6.33
N ILE A 8 31.36 -0.19 -7.00
CA ILE A 8 31.19 0.66 -8.20
C ILE A 8 30.48 -0.15 -9.30
N SER A 9 29.37 0.39 -9.81
CA SER A 9 28.53 -0.27 -10.81
C SER A 9 28.14 0.74 -11.89
N ILE A 10 28.58 0.50 -13.13
CA ILE A 10 28.39 1.40 -14.28
C ILE A 10 28.40 0.63 -15.60
N ASN A 11 27.51 0.99 -16.54
CA ASN A 11 27.37 0.37 -17.85
C ASN A 11 27.18 1.46 -18.93
N ALA A 12 27.74 1.28 -20.12
CA ALA A 12 27.35 2.09 -21.28
C ALA A 12 25.95 1.67 -21.76
N VAL A 13 25.08 2.63 -22.06
CA VAL A 13 23.76 2.42 -22.70
C VAL A 13 23.82 2.83 -24.16
N ILE A 14 24.53 3.91 -24.46
CA ILE A 14 24.94 4.27 -25.82
C ILE A 14 26.47 4.33 -25.79
N ASP A 15 27.10 3.52 -26.65
CA ASP A 15 28.55 3.29 -26.61
C ASP A 15 29.34 4.59 -26.67
N ASP A 16 30.30 4.68 -25.75
CA ASP A 16 31.16 5.83 -25.47
C ASP A 16 30.46 7.19 -25.23
N LYS A 17 29.15 7.20 -24.94
CA LYS A 17 28.33 8.42 -24.87
C LYS A 17 27.46 8.54 -23.63
N LEU A 18 26.55 7.60 -23.42
CA LEU A 18 25.55 7.66 -22.34
C LEU A 18 25.73 6.46 -21.42
N TYR A 19 25.99 6.73 -20.15
CA TYR A 19 26.27 5.74 -19.12
C TYR A 19 25.19 5.74 -18.04
N ILE A 20 24.86 4.55 -17.53
CA ILE A 20 24.03 4.36 -16.34
C ILE A 20 24.89 3.83 -15.19
N GLY A 21 24.70 4.35 -13.97
CA GLY A 21 25.47 3.86 -12.81
C GLY A 21 24.79 4.04 -11.46
N ASN A 22 25.50 3.60 -10.43
CA ASN A 22 25.14 3.76 -9.01
C ASN A 22 25.88 4.94 -8.36
N LEU A 23 25.54 5.28 -7.11
CA LEU A 23 26.13 6.41 -6.41
C LEU A 23 27.66 6.27 -6.26
N SER A 24 28.16 5.08 -5.97
CA SER A 24 29.61 4.81 -5.87
C SER A 24 30.36 5.10 -7.19
N ALA A 25 29.75 4.80 -8.35
CA ALA A 25 30.31 5.15 -9.65
C ALA A 25 30.29 6.67 -9.90
N ALA A 26 29.23 7.37 -9.49
CA ALA A 26 29.13 8.82 -9.61
C ALA A 26 30.15 9.56 -8.72
N LEU A 27 30.43 9.05 -7.52
CA LEU A 27 31.45 9.59 -6.60
C LEU A 27 32.89 9.27 -7.01
N SER A 28 33.12 8.30 -7.91
CA SER A 28 34.46 7.87 -8.30
C SER A 28 35.05 8.77 -9.40
N GLN A 29 35.93 9.69 -8.99
CA GLN A 29 36.71 10.51 -9.94
C GLN A 29 37.49 9.67 -10.95
N ASP A 30 37.98 8.49 -10.56
CA ASP A 30 38.77 7.63 -11.44
C ASP A 30 37.92 6.98 -12.53
N VAL A 31 36.66 6.62 -12.23
CA VAL A 31 35.69 6.18 -13.22
C VAL A 31 35.35 7.32 -14.17
N GLN A 32 35.08 8.53 -13.65
CA GLN A 32 34.81 9.71 -14.47
C GLN A 32 35.96 10.02 -15.43
N LYS A 33 37.20 10.08 -14.92
CA LYS A 33 38.42 10.31 -15.72
C LYS A 33 38.65 9.20 -16.76
N LYS A 34 38.52 7.92 -16.38
CA LYS A 34 38.79 6.77 -17.25
C LYS A 34 37.80 6.66 -18.41
N LEU A 35 36.52 7.00 -18.20
CA LEU A 35 35.49 6.97 -19.24
C LEU A 35 35.35 8.31 -19.98
N GLY A 36 36.00 9.37 -19.50
CA GLY A 36 35.87 10.72 -20.03
C GLY A 36 34.49 11.34 -19.79
N ILE A 37 33.84 11.02 -18.67
CA ILE A 37 32.54 11.61 -18.29
C ILE A 37 32.72 13.12 -18.17
N THR A 38 31.97 13.89 -18.95
CA THR A 38 31.99 15.36 -18.90
C THR A 38 30.75 15.96 -18.25
N HIS A 39 29.67 15.19 -18.11
CA HIS A 39 28.40 15.62 -17.53
C HIS A 39 27.82 14.58 -16.57
N LEU A 40 27.21 15.04 -15.48
CA LEU A 40 26.61 14.19 -14.44
C LEU A 40 25.13 14.54 -14.24
N LEU A 41 24.26 13.53 -14.27
CA LEU A 41 22.84 13.65 -13.96
C LEU A 41 22.51 12.78 -12.74
N SER A 42 22.41 13.44 -11.59
CA SER A 42 21.99 12.81 -10.33
C SER A 42 20.48 12.74 -10.26
N VAL A 43 19.93 11.55 -10.03
CA VAL A 43 18.49 11.28 -9.93
C VAL A 43 18.21 10.62 -8.57
N CYS A 44 18.53 11.35 -7.49
CA CYS A 44 18.35 10.93 -6.10
C CYS A 44 18.38 12.12 -5.13
N ILE A 45 17.78 11.96 -3.94
CA ILE A 45 17.89 12.90 -2.81
C ILE A 45 19.03 12.55 -1.85
N GLU A 46 19.49 11.29 -1.89
CA GLU A 46 20.40 10.69 -0.92
C GLU A 46 21.85 11.19 -1.04
N HIS A 47 22.16 11.96 -2.10
CA HIS A 47 23.42 12.68 -2.25
C HIS A 47 23.25 13.92 -3.14
N THR A 48 23.47 15.11 -2.58
CA THR A 48 23.58 16.38 -3.31
C THR A 48 25.02 16.59 -3.78
N PHE A 49 25.20 16.92 -5.05
CA PHE A 49 26.48 17.38 -5.60
C PHE A 49 26.55 18.91 -5.55
N ASP A 50 27.76 19.46 -5.44
CA ASP A 50 27.97 20.90 -5.56
C ASP A 50 27.46 21.41 -6.93
N PRO A 51 26.81 22.58 -7.00
CA PRO A 51 26.38 23.14 -8.28
C PRO A 51 27.57 23.39 -9.22
N GLN A 52 27.59 22.68 -10.34
CA GLN A 52 28.58 22.85 -11.40
C GLN A 52 27.88 22.91 -12.77
N PRO A 53 28.40 23.66 -13.77
CA PRO A 53 27.71 23.85 -15.05
C PRO A 53 27.32 22.56 -15.79
N ASN A 54 28.11 21.50 -15.61
CA ASN A 54 27.88 20.20 -16.25
C ASN A 54 27.19 19.18 -15.32
N THR A 55 26.60 19.62 -14.20
CA THR A 55 25.90 18.74 -13.24
C THR A 55 24.45 19.17 -13.08
N MET A 56 23.52 18.25 -13.36
CA MET A 56 22.09 18.41 -13.08
C MET A 56 21.67 17.47 -11.95
N VAL A 57 20.82 17.96 -11.05
CA VAL A 57 20.24 17.17 -9.95
C VAL A 57 18.73 17.16 -10.09
N VAL A 58 18.14 15.97 -10.06
CA VAL A 58 16.70 15.70 -9.99
C VAL A 58 16.45 15.05 -8.62
N PRO A 59 16.05 15.83 -7.60
CA PRO A 59 15.96 15.36 -6.22
C PRO A 59 14.66 14.58 -5.98
N VAL A 60 14.66 13.31 -6.38
CA VAL A 60 13.49 12.40 -6.30
C VAL A 60 13.77 11.15 -5.45
N GLN A 61 12.79 10.73 -4.64
CA GLN A 61 12.77 9.44 -3.95
C GLN A 61 12.53 8.27 -4.92
N ASP A 62 12.88 7.03 -4.56
CA ASP A 62 12.64 5.84 -5.42
C ASP A 62 11.22 5.24 -5.25
N SER A 63 10.23 6.07 -4.91
CA SER A 63 8.83 5.65 -4.72
C SER A 63 8.02 5.74 -6.01
N GLU A 64 7.04 4.85 -6.12
CA GLU A 64 5.94 4.87 -7.09
C GLU A 64 5.09 6.15 -7.05
N TYR A 65 5.14 6.88 -5.93
CA TYR A 65 4.38 8.09 -5.65
C TYR A 65 5.16 9.38 -5.92
N GLU A 66 6.42 9.29 -6.35
CA GLU A 66 7.28 10.44 -6.62
C GLU A 66 7.04 11.03 -8.02
N ASP A 67 7.17 12.35 -8.19
CA ASP A 67 6.90 13.05 -9.46
C ASP A 67 8.15 13.25 -10.32
N LEU A 68 8.71 12.14 -10.81
CA LEU A 68 9.79 12.20 -11.79
C LEU A 68 9.29 12.74 -13.16
N LEU A 69 8.01 12.55 -13.48
CA LEU A 69 7.38 12.92 -14.75
C LEU A 69 7.58 14.40 -15.12
N ILE A 70 7.40 15.34 -14.18
CA ILE A 70 7.58 16.77 -14.47
C ILE A 70 9.04 17.15 -14.78
N HIS A 71 10.01 16.37 -14.29
CA HIS A 71 11.44 16.58 -14.52
C HIS A 71 11.98 15.94 -15.82
N LEU A 72 11.27 14.95 -16.38
CA LEU A 72 11.72 14.22 -17.57
C LEU A 72 12.10 15.13 -18.78
N PRO A 73 11.38 16.22 -19.12
CA PRO A 73 11.78 17.11 -20.22
C PRO A 73 13.17 17.71 -20.03
N GLY A 74 13.45 18.27 -18.85
CA GLY A 74 14.73 18.90 -18.53
C GLY A 74 15.87 17.87 -18.48
N ALA A 75 15.60 16.70 -17.91
CA ALA A 75 16.56 15.59 -17.87
C ALA A 75 16.91 15.06 -19.28
N CYS A 76 15.92 14.92 -20.17
CA CYS A 76 16.15 14.55 -21.57
C CYS A 76 16.92 15.63 -22.33
N LEU A 77 16.60 16.91 -22.10
CA LEU A 77 17.29 18.06 -22.69
C LEU A 77 18.76 18.14 -22.27
N PHE A 78 19.06 17.94 -20.98
CA PHE A 78 20.43 17.91 -20.46
C PHE A 78 21.26 16.83 -21.14
N ILE A 79 20.71 15.61 -21.28
CA ILE A 79 21.37 14.51 -22.00
C ILE A 79 21.61 14.89 -23.46
N GLU A 80 20.59 15.35 -24.20
CA GLU A 80 20.73 15.68 -25.63
C GLU A 80 21.71 16.82 -25.87
N THR A 81 21.70 17.86 -25.01
CA THR A 81 22.61 19.01 -25.11
C THR A 81 24.06 18.59 -24.87
N ALA A 82 24.31 17.77 -23.85
CA ALA A 82 25.64 17.25 -23.58
C ALA A 82 26.17 16.36 -24.71
N LEU A 83 25.33 15.45 -25.25
CA LEU A 83 25.71 14.52 -26.31
C LEU A 83 25.91 15.19 -27.68
N SER A 84 25.10 16.21 -28.01
CA SER A 84 25.23 16.97 -29.26
C SER A 84 26.51 17.81 -29.33
N HIS A 85 27.04 18.24 -28.18
CA HIS A 85 28.35 18.92 -28.07
C HIS A 85 29.53 17.93 -27.91
N GLY A 86 29.31 16.63 -28.14
CA GLY A 86 30.35 15.59 -28.06
C GLY A 86 30.76 15.21 -26.63
N GLY A 87 29.99 15.64 -25.62
CA GLY A 87 30.19 15.25 -24.22
C GLY A 87 29.74 13.81 -23.94
N LYS A 88 30.06 13.35 -22.72
CA LYS A 88 29.68 12.03 -22.22
C LYS A 88 28.95 12.17 -20.90
N VAL A 89 27.79 11.52 -20.78
CA VAL A 89 26.85 11.71 -19.66
C VAL A 89 26.79 10.46 -18.80
N LEU A 90 26.95 10.62 -17.49
CA LEU A 90 26.59 9.60 -16.51
C LEU A 90 25.25 9.97 -15.85
N VAL A 91 24.23 9.12 -16.02
CA VAL A 91 22.97 9.22 -15.27
C VAL A 91 22.99 8.19 -14.14
N HIS A 92 22.79 8.63 -12.90
CA HIS A 92 22.82 7.73 -11.75
C HIS A 92 21.70 7.99 -10.76
N CYS A 93 21.42 6.99 -9.92
CA CYS A 93 20.72 7.14 -8.66
C CYS A 93 21.52 6.38 -7.60
N VAL A 94 20.92 5.97 -6.49
CA VAL A 94 21.60 5.18 -5.46
C VAL A 94 22.14 3.85 -5.99
N MET A 95 21.28 3.00 -6.58
CA MET A 95 21.67 1.67 -7.08
C MET A 95 21.81 1.57 -8.61
N GLY A 96 21.39 2.59 -9.35
CA GLY A 96 21.35 2.54 -10.82
C GLY A 96 20.30 1.58 -11.40
N ILE A 97 19.24 1.28 -10.65
CA ILE A 97 18.23 0.24 -10.99
C ILE A 97 16.92 0.85 -11.49
N SER A 98 16.39 1.89 -10.83
CA SER A 98 15.02 2.38 -11.02
C SER A 98 14.96 3.84 -11.52
N ARG A 99 15.25 4.84 -10.66
CA ARG A 99 15.23 6.27 -11.01
C ARG A 99 16.04 6.64 -12.27
N SER A 100 17.34 6.34 -12.31
CA SER A 100 18.19 6.67 -13.46
C SER A 100 17.83 5.87 -14.72
N ALA A 101 17.43 4.60 -14.56
CA ALA A 101 16.93 3.78 -15.66
C ALA A 101 15.66 4.38 -16.27
N THR A 102 14.76 4.94 -15.46
CA THR A 102 13.57 5.66 -15.93
C THR A 102 13.93 6.89 -16.77
N VAL A 103 14.87 7.71 -16.28
CA VAL A 103 15.32 8.91 -17.01
C VAL A 103 15.95 8.56 -18.36
N ILE A 104 16.80 7.53 -18.41
CA ILE A 104 17.38 7.05 -19.67
C ILE A 104 16.30 6.45 -20.59
N CYS A 105 15.32 5.71 -20.06
CA CYS A 105 14.20 5.21 -20.86
C CYS A 105 13.38 6.37 -21.46
N ALA A 106 13.11 7.43 -20.69
CA ALA A 106 12.43 8.63 -21.17
C ALA A 106 13.22 9.30 -22.31
N TYR A 107 14.54 9.43 -22.17
CA TYR A 107 15.42 9.96 -23.21
C TYR A 107 15.33 9.12 -24.49
N LEU A 108 15.48 7.78 -24.40
CA LEU A 108 15.41 6.87 -25.55
C LEU A 108 14.04 6.84 -26.22
N MET A 109 12.95 7.03 -25.47
CA MET A 109 11.59 7.19 -26.02
C MET A 109 11.46 8.46 -26.86
N VAL A 110 12.17 9.53 -26.52
CA VAL A 110 12.17 10.80 -27.28
C VAL A 110 13.13 10.73 -28.47
N SER A 111 14.41 10.42 -28.25
CA SER A 111 15.47 10.48 -29.27
C SER A 111 15.40 9.35 -30.29
N GLN A 112 15.04 8.13 -29.87
CA GLN A 112 14.94 6.94 -30.73
C GLN A 112 13.49 6.51 -31.03
N ARG A 113 12.49 7.29 -30.59
CA ARG A 113 11.05 7.04 -30.78
C ARG A 113 10.58 5.66 -30.29
N LEU A 114 11.25 5.11 -29.28
CA LEU A 114 10.93 3.80 -28.70
C LEU A 114 9.62 3.83 -27.90
N SER A 115 8.94 2.69 -27.84
CA SER A 115 7.89 2.46 -26.83
C SER A 115 8.49 2.29 -25.44
N VAL A 116 7.68 2.43 -24.39
CA VAL A 116 8.11 2.20 -22.99
C VAL A 116 8.77 0.82 -22.82
N SER A 117 8.18 -0.23 -23.39
CA SER A 117 8.72 -1.58 -23.33
C SER A 117 10.02 -1.74 -24.13
N ALA A 118 10.12 -1.13 -25.32
CA ALA A 118 11.32 -1.17 -26.14
C ALA A 118 12.49 -0.39 -25.49
N ALA A 119 12.22 0.76 -24.85
CA ALA A 119 13.22 1.53 -24.13
C ALA A 119 13.75 0.77 -22.89
N ILE A 120 12.87 0.15 -22.09
CA ILE A 120 13.29 -0.68 -20.96
C ILE A 120 14.09 -1.91 -21.44
N GLN A 121 13.67 -2.56 -22.54
CA GLN A 121 14.43 -3.66 -23.15
C GLN A 121 15.78 -3.20 -23.71
N TYR A 122 15.88 -1.98 -24.23
CA TYR A 122 17.14 -1.42 -24.74
C TYR A 122 18.15 -1.28 -23.60
N VAL A 123 17.79 -0.62 -22.49
CA VAL A 123 18.69 -0.44 -21.34
C VAL A 123 19.03 -1.78 -20.67
N ARG A 124 18.10 -2.74 -20.62
CA ARG A 124 18.36 -4.11 -20.10
C ARG A 124 19.43 -4.89 -20.88
N LYS A 125 19.74 -4.53 -22.13
CA LYS A 125 20.81 -5.20 -22.88
C LYS A 125 22.21 -4.93 -22.31
N SER A 126 22.43 -3.75 -21.72
CA SER A 126 23.71 -3.40 -21.12
C SER A 126 23.71 -3.40 -19.59
N ARG A 127 22.54 -3.27 -18.96
CA ARG A 127 22.35 -3.37 -17.50
C ARG A 127 21.13 -4.25 -17.17
N PRO A 128 21.25 -5.59 -17.18
CA PRO A 128 20.13 -6.52 -17.01
C PRO A 128 19.33 -6.33 -15.72
N GLU A 129 19.96 -5.83 -14.66
CA GLU A 129 19.37 -5.62 -13.34
C GLU A 129 18.41 -4.42 -13.24
N ILE A 130 18.20 -3.63 -14.31
CA ILE A 130 17.29 -2.48 -14.21
C ILE A 130 15.84 -2.90 -13.97
N HIS A 131 15.22 -2.24 -13.00
CA HIS A 131 13.84 -2.44 -12.59
C HIS A 131 13.26 -1.09 -12.13
N PRO A 132 12.86 -0.21 -13.07
CA PRO A 132 12.01 0.95 -12.76
C PRO A 132 10.79 0.52 -11.95
N ASN A 133 10.51 1.20 -10.83
CA ASN A 133 9.31 0.92 -10.04
C ASN A 133 8.03 1.14 -10.89
N TYR A 134 6.93 0.50 -10.49
CA TYR A 134 5.70 0.51 -11.30
C TYR A 134 5.08 1.91 -11.47
N GLY A 135 5.28 2.81 -10.52
CA GLY A 135 4.88 4.22 -10.63
C GLY A 135 5.68 4.97 -11.70
N PHE A 136 6.99 4.74 -11.79
CA PHE A 136 7.84 5.29 -12.85
C PHE A 136 7.54 4.69 -14.23
N VAL A 137 7.25 3.39 -14.34
CA VAL A 137 6.77 2.80 -15.61
C VAL A 137 5.44 3.44 -16.04
N ARG A 138 4.52 3.67 -15.10
CA ARG A 138 3.29 4.44 -15.36
C ARG A 138 3.56 5.88 -15.77
N GLN A 139 4.60 6.51 -15.24
CA GLN A 139 5.03 7.86 -15.62
C GLN A 139 5.64 7.91 -17.03
N LEU A 140 6.39 6.90 -17.48
CA LEU A 140 6.81 6.80 -18.88
C LEU A 140 5.61 6.71 -19.84
N HIS A 141 4.58 5.93 -19.49
CA HIS A 141 3.33 5.92 -20.26
C HIS A 141 2.59 7.28 -20.24
N ALA A 142 2.60 8.00 -19.12
CA ALA A 142 2.05 9.35 -19.04
C ALA A 142 2.88 10.37 -19.85
N PHE A 143 4.21 10.25 -19.86
CA PHE A 143 5.14 11.10 -20.60
C PHE A 143 4.86 11.05 -22.10
N ALA A 144 4.65 9.85 -22.65
CA ALA A 144 4.23 9.68 -24.05
C ALA A 144 2.85 10.30 -24.35
N LYS A 145 1.86 10.14 -23.44
CA LYS A 145 0.53 10.76 -23.58
C LYS A 145 0.57 12.30 -23.52
N CYS A 146 1.42 12.85 -22.65
CA CYS A 146 1.73 14.27 -22.58
C CYS A 146 2.49 14.80 -23.81
N ARG A 147 2.73 13.99 -24.84
CA ARG A 147 3.57 14.32 -26.02
C ARG A 147 4.95 14.84 -25.62
N TYR A 148 5.51 14.22 -24.58
CA TYR A 148 6.79 14.57 -23.96
C TYR A 148 6.87 16.01 -23.39
N ARG A 149 5.73 16.70 -23.25
CA ARG A 149 5.59 18.04 -22.67
C ARG A 149 4.61 18.06 -21.47
N PRO A 150 4.86 17.31 -20.38
CA PRO A 150 4.10 17.45 -19.13
C PRO A 150 4.24 18.89 -18.58
N SER A 151 3.14 19.44 -18.06
CA SER A 151 3.09 20.78 -17.46
C SER A 151 1.84 20.91 -16.61
N TRP A 152 1.79 21.90 -15.71
CA TRP A 152 0.61 22.24 -14.91
C TRP A 152 -0.64 22.64 -15.72
N THR A 153 -0.50 22.82 -17.05
CA THR A 153 -1.61 23.09 -18.00
C THR A 153 -1.93 21.90 -18.91
N ASN A 154 -1.11 20.84 -18.94
CA ASN A 154 -1.31 19.66 -19.78
C ASN A 154 -2.38 18.74 -19.16
N SER A 155 -3.44 18.45 -19.91
CA SER A 155 -4.59 17.66 -19.43
C SER A 155 -4.23 16.24 -18.99
N GLU A 156 -3.32 15.56 -19.70
CA GLU A 156 -2.87 14.20 -19.35
C GLU A 156 -2.01 14.21 -18.08
N TYR A 157 -1.14 15.21 -17.91
CA TYR A 157 -0.38 15.40 -16.67
C TYR A 157 -1.30 15.71 -15.49
N ILE A 158 -2.26 16.63 -15.64
CA ILE A 158 -3.25 16.95 -14.60
C ILE A 158 -4.08 15.71 -14.24
N ALA A 159 -4.51 14.92 -15.23
CA ALA A 159 -5.28 13.69 -15.00
C ALA A 159 -4.44 12.60 -14.32
N TRP A 160 -3.16 12.46 -14.69
CA TRP A 160 -2.21 11.59 -14.01
C TRP A 160 -1.98 12.05 -12.56
N LYS A 161 -1.67 13.32 -12.32
CA LYS A 161 -1.40 13.87 -10.98
C LYS A 161 -2.61 13.77 -10.06
N ARG A 162 -3.83 14.02 -10.57
CA ARG A 162 -5.11 13.81 -9.85
C ARG A 162 -5.39 12.32 -9.56
N ARG A 163 -4.86 11.39 -10.34
CA ARG A 163 -4.92 9.95 -10.02
C ARG A 163 -3.89 9.60 -8.97
N GLN A 164 -2.62 9.96 -9.21
CA GLN A 164 -1.49 9.73 -8.31
C GLN A 164 -1.77 10.26 -6.90
N LYS A 165 -2.27 11.51 -6.76
CA LYS A 165 -2.69 12.06 -5.46
C LYS A 165 -3.82 11.25 -4.79
N ARG A 166 -4.79 10.72 -5.54
CA ARG A 166 -5.87 9.90 -4.96
C ARG A 166 -5.37 8.54 -4.50
N GLU A 167 -4.47 7.89 -5.24
CA GLU A 167 -3.88 6.63 -4.78
C GLU A 167 -3.03 6.87 -3.52
N VAL A 168 -2.22 7.94 -3.48
CA VAL A 168 -1.44 8.35 -2.28
C VAL A 168 -2.36 8.61 -1.09
N THR A 169 -3.40 9.44 -1.25
CA THR A 169 -4.35 9.70 -0.15
C THR A 169 -5.06 8.44 0.31
N LYS A 170 -5.42 7.52 -0.61
CA LYS A 170 -6.00 6.23 -0.24
C LYS A 170 -5.02 5.37 0.57
N TYR A 171 -3.75 5.33 0.18
CA TYR A 171 -2.72 4.56 0.88
C TYR A 171 -2.39 5.14 2.27
N LEU A 172 -2.23 6.47 2.36
CA LEU A 172 -2.00 7.15 3.65
C LEU A 172 -3.20 7.06 4.59
N ASN A 173 -4.42 7.06 4.06
CA ASN A 173 -5.62 6.74 4.85
C ASN A 173 -5.53 5.31 5.39
N LEU A 174 -5.27 4.29 4.55
CA LEU A 174 -5.13 2.89 4.99
C LEU A 174 -4.05 2.69 6.07
N LEU A 175 -2.93 3.44 6.01
CA LEU A 175 -1.92 3.48 7.08
C LEU A 175 -2.46 4.12 8.38
N THR A 176 -3.24 5.19 8.27
CA THR A 176 -3.85 5.90 9.41
C THR A 176 -5.00 5.11 10.04
N ASP A 177 -5.73 4.35 9.22
CA ASP A 177 -6.83 3.46 9.59
C ASP A 177 -6.32 2.11 10.16
N CYS A 178 -4.98 1.92 10.27
CA CYS A 178 -4.33 0.82 10.98
C CYS A 178 -3.95 1.26 12.40
N ILE A 179 -4.93 1.22 13.30
CA ILE A 179 -4.91 1.87 14.61
C ILE A 179 -4.07 1.06 15.63
N PRO A 180 -3.02 1.63 16.24
CA PRO A 180 -2.25 0.96 17.29
C PRO A 180 -3.03 0.93 18.62
N VAL A 181 -3.54 -0.24 19.02
CA VAL A 181 -4.21 -0.42 20.32
C VAL A 181 -3.20 -0.80 21.42
N VAL A 182 -2.12 -1.47 21.04
CA VAL A 182 -0.89 -1.54 21.84
C VAL A 182 0.27 -1.12 20.92
N PRO A 183 0.91 0.04 21.15
CA PRO A 183 2.01 0.52 20.31
C PRO A 183 3.09 -0.54 20.10
N ASP A 184 3.59 -0.62 18.87
CA ASP A 184 4.65 -1.53 18.42
C ASP A 184 4.36 -3.03 18.64
N GLN A 185 3.08 -3.41 18.86
CA GLN A 185 2.68 -4.79 19.20
C GLN A 185 1.35 -5.23 18.58
N LEU A 186 0.28 -4.43 18.70
CA LEU A 186 -1.08 -4.82 18.32
C LEU A 186 -1.83 -3.68 17.65
N TYR A 187 -2.10 -3.87 16.37
CA TYR A 187 -2.80 -2.94 15.48
C TYR A 187 -4.17 -3.50 15.10
N LEU A 188 -5.11 -2.61 14.79
CA LEU A 188 -6.48 -2.94 14.39
C LEU A 188 -6.86 -2.20 13.11
N THR A 189 -7.48 -2.88 12.16
CA THR A 189 -8.10 -2.20 11.01
C THR A 189 -9.37 -2.86 10.49
N SER A 190 -10.29 -2.02 10.01
CA SER A 190 -11.51 -2.43 9.32
C SER A 190 -11.32 -2.54 7.80
N GLU A 191 -10.46 -1.73 7.22
CA GLU A 191 -10.17 -1.71 5.77
C GLU A 191 -8.79 -2.27 5.47
N PHE A 192 -8.67 -3.04 4.39
CA PHE A 192 -7.41 -3.68 4.00
C PHE A 192 -7.31 -3.80 2.47
N PRO A 193 -6.12 -3.63 1.85
CA PRO A 193 -5.99 -3.69 0.40
C PRO A 193 -6.46 -5.03 -0.18
N GLY A 194 -7.31 -4.95 -1.20
CA GLY A 194 -7.66 -6.09 -2.06
C GLY A 194 -6.66 -6.31 -3.21
N ASP A 195 -5.54 -5.62 -3.18
CA ASP A 195 -4.45 -5.67 -4.16
C ASP A 195 -3.20 -6.25 -3.45
N PRO A 196 -2.57 -7.33 -3.96
CA PRO A 196 -1.47 -8.01 -3.26
C PRO A 196 -0.27 -7.12 -2.99
N ASP A 197 0.14 -6.32 -3.98
CA ASP A 197 1.33 -5.46 -3.89
C ASP A 197 1.09 -4.34 -2.85
N THR A 198 -0.08 -3.70 -2.90
CA THR A 198 -0.49 -2.69 -1.91
C THR A 198 -0.64 -3.27 -0.49
N ALA A 199 -1.09 -4.53 -0.37
CA ALA A 199 -1.18 -5.23 0.91
C ALA A 199 0.21 -5.55 1.50
N GLU A 200 1.17 -5.95 0.64
CA GLU A 200 2.56 -6.20 1.03
C GLU A 200 3.24 -4.91 1.51
N SER A 201 3.16 -3.82 0.74
CA SER A 201 3.70 -2.52 1.17
C SER A 201 3.11 -2.04 2.50
N LEU A 202 1.78 -2.13 2.68
CA LEU A 202 1.12 -1.71 3.92
C LEU A 202 1.64 -2.49 5.14
N LEU A 203 1.84 -3.79 5.01
CA LEU A 203 2.33 -4.64 6.10
C LEU A 203 3.82 -4.40 6.39
N LEU A 204 4.63 -4.11 5.37
CA LEU A 204 6.04 -3.75 5.52
C LEU A 204 6.22 -2.37 6.18
N ASP A 205 5.48 -1.35 5.73
CA ASP A 205 5.51 0.01 6.30
C ASP A 205 5.04 0.04 7.76
N LEU A 206 4.09 -0.82 8.14
CA LEU A 206 3.63 -0.99 9.52
C LEU A 206 4.55 -1.89 10.38
N GLY A 207 5.56 -2.55 9.80
CA GLY A 207 6.40 -3.52 10.52
C GLY A 207 5.69 -4.82 10.96
N VAL A 208 4.55 -5.14 10.34
CA VAL A 208 3.68 -6.25 10.75
C VAL A 208 4.27 -7.60 10.36
N THR A 209 4.38 -8.49 11.34
CA THR A 209 4.92 -9.85 11.19
C THR A 209 3.86 -10.93 11.21
N HIS A 210 2.72 -10.67 11.86
CA HIS A 210 1.60 -11.61 11.97
C HIS A 210 0.30 -10.90 11.60
N LEU A 211 -0.47 -11.44 10.65
CA LEU A 211 -1.81 -10.96 10.31
C LEU A 211 -2.86 -11.92 10.86
N LEU A 212 -3.90 -11.39 11.48
CA LEU A 212 -5.12 -12.10 11.83
C LEU A 212 -6.28 -11.54 11.01
N SER A 213 -6.75 -12.30 10.03
CA SER A 213 -7.91 -11.95 9.20
C SER A 213 -9.17 -12.66 9.68
N ILE A 214 -10.19 -11.88 10.05
CA ILE A 214 -11.51 -12.38 10.50
C ILE A 214 -12.53 -12.01 9.42
N SER A 215 -12.92 -12.96 8.57
CA SER A 215 -13.71 -12.65 7.36
C SER A 215 -14.39 -13.88 6.77
N SER A 216 -15.60 -13.75 6.25
CA SER A 216 -16.29 -14.81 5.49
C SER A 216 -15.83 -14.90 4.02
N ALA A 217 -14.65 -14.34 3.71
CA ALA A 217 -14.00 -14.38 2.42
C ALA A 217 -12.49 -14.18 2.63
N GLN A 218 -11.69 -15.08 2.08
CA GLN A 218 -10.23 -15.02 2.18
C GLN A 218 -9.69 -13.80 1.40
N LEU A 219 -8.75 -13.07 2.00
CA LEU A 219 -7.99 -12.04 1.28
C LEU A 219 -7.12 -12.70 0.19
N PRO A 220 -6.86 -12.02 -0.94
CA PRO A 220 -5.82 -12.45 -1.87
C PRO A 220 -4.48 -12.49 -1.12
N LYS A 221 -3.70 -13.56 -1.28
CA LYS A 221 -2.47 -13.77 -0.52
C LYS A 221 -1.34 -12.85 -1.04
N PRO A 222 -0.86 -11.85 -0.29
CA PRO A 222 0.32 -11.06 -0.66
C PRO A 222 1.60 -11.92 -0.64
N ASN A 223 2.66 -11.49 -1.33
CA ASN A 223 3.85 -12.29 -1.64
C ASN A 223 4.97 -12.14 -0.59
N ILE A 224 4.56 -12.07 0.68
CA ILE A 224 5.38 -11.58 1.80
C ILE A 224 6.54 -12.54 2.13
N PRO A 225 7.72 -12.03 2.53
CA PRO A 225 8.84 -12.81 3.06
C PRO A 225 8.47 -13.87 4.10
N SER A 226 9.21 -14.98 4.09
CA SER A 226 8.93 -16.22 4.84
C SER A 226 9.00 -16.14 6.38
N ILE A 227 9.20 -14.95 6.95
CA ILE A 227 9.07 -14.68 8.40
C ILE A 227 7.61 -14.44 8.81
N TYR A 228 6.75 -14.09 7.86
CA TYR A 228 5.38 -13.65 8.11
C TYR A 228 4.40 -14.81 8.32
N GLN A 229 3.47 -14.63 9.26
CA GLN A 229 2.40 -15.60 9.54
C GLN A 229 1.01 -15.00 9.31
N HIS A 230 0.12 -15.77 8.67
CA HIS A 230 -1.28 -15.37 8.45
C HIS A 230 -2.21 -16.38 9.13
N CYS A 231 -2.90 -15.94 10.18
CA CYS A 231 -4.07 -16.65 10.71
C CYS A 231 -5.31 -16.12 9.98
N PHE A 232 -6.10 -17.02 9.41
CA PHE A 232 -7.38 -16.69 8.77
C PHE A 232 -8.49 -17.47 9.47
N ILE A 233 -9.55 -16.75 9.85
CA ILE A 233 -10.69 -17.30 10.56
C ILE A 233 -11.97 -16.93 9.81
N ASP A 234 -12.66 -17.95 9.29
CA ASP A 234 -14.00 -17.79 8.75
C ASP A 234 -14.99 -17.64 9.90
N VAL A 235 -15.66 -16.48 9.93
CA VAL A 235 -16.76 -16.21 10.84
C VAL A 235 -17.97 -15.82 9.98
N PRO A 236 -18.87 -16.76 9.65
CA PRO A 236 -20.08 -16.47 8.88
C PRO A 236 -20.92 -15.37 9.54
N ASN A 237 -21.61 -14.55 8.73
CA ASN A 237 -22.49 -13.51 9.29
C ASN A 237 -23.77 -14.08 9.94
N SER A 238 -24.08 -15.34 9.69
CA SER A 238 -25.18 -16.11 10.27
C SER A 238 -24.87 -16.73 11.63
N ALA A 239 -23.61 -17.11 11.88
CA ALA A 239 -23.16 -17.77 13.11
C ALA A 239 -22.49 -16.72 14.03
N ARG A 240 -23.18 -16.32 15.11
CA ARG A 240 -22.68 -15.27 16.02
C ARG A 240 -21.66 -15.85 17.00
N GLU A 241 -21.93 -17.06 17.44
CA GLU A 241 -21.12 -17.91 18.32
C GLU A 241 -19.79 -18.36 17.69
N ALA A 242 -19.67 -18.40 16.37
CA ALA A 242 -18.42 -18.78 15.69
C ALA A 242 -17.24 -17.90 16.10
N LEU A 243 -17.44 -16.58 16.27
CA LEU A 243 -16.38 -15.69 16.77
C LEU A 243 -16.00 -16.03 18.21
N LEU A 244 -16.98 -16.28 19.07
CA LEU A 244 -16.76 -16.56 20.49
C LEU A 244 -15.88 -17.80 20.69
N LEU A 245 -16.18 -18.88 19.97
CA LEU A 245 -15.44 -20.15 20.05
C LEU A 245 -13.97 -19.99 19.64
N GLU A 246 -13.70 -19.18 18.60
CA GLU A 246 -12.34 -18.92 18.12
C GLU A 246 -11.53 -17.95 19.01
N LEU A 247 -12.15 -17.22 19.96
CA LEU A 247 -11.44 -16.23 20.78
C LEU A 247 -10.25 -16.80 21.56
N SER A 248 -10.33 -18.06 22.02
CA SER A 248 -9.24 -18.69 22.77
C SER A 248 -7.99 -18.88 21.87
N HIS A 249 -8.20 -19.49 20.69
CA HIS A 249 -7.19 -19.69 19.65
C HIS A 249 -6.60 -18.36 19.14
N VAL A 250 -7.45 -17.34 18.94
CA VAL A 250 -7.03 -15.98 18.61
C VAL A 250 -6.14 -15.36 19.68
N CYS A 251 -6.52 -15.46 20.95
CA CYS A 251 -5.72 -14.93 22.06
C CYS A 251 -4.35 -15.61 22.13
N THR A 252 -4.28 -16.92 21.89
CA THR A 252 -3.01 -17.65 21.74
C THR A 252 -2.20 -17.09 20.58
N PHE A 253 -2.73 -17.00 19.36
CA PHE A 253 -1.99 -16.50 18.18
C PHE A 253 -1.41 -15.10 18.40
N ILE A 254 -2.18 -14.17 18.97
CA ILE A 254 -1.74 -12.80 19.26
C ILE A 254 -0.65 -12.80 20.35
N GLY A 255 -0.86 -13.55 21.44
CA GLY A 255 0.10 -13.63 22.54
C GLY A 255 1.44 -14.26 22.14
N ASP A 256 1.38 -15.36 21.38
CA ASP A 256 2.55 -16.06 20.82
C ASP A 256 3.38 -15.17 19.90
N ALA A 257 2.72 -14.39 19.05
CA ALA A 257 3.38 -13.45 18.16
C ALA A 257 4.13 -12.35 18.94
N ILE A 258 3.45 -11.70 19.88
CA ILE A 258 4.01 -10.61 20.69
C ILE A 258 5.12 -11.12 21.63
N ALA A 259 4.97 -12.33 22.19
CA ALA A 259 6.01 -12.97 23.02
C ALA A 259 7.29 -13.29 22.23
N ARG A 260 7.21 -13.46 20.91
CA ARG A 260 8.37 -13.58 20.00
C ARG A 260 8.92 -12.22 19.51
N GLY A 261 8.39 -11.10 20.01
CA GLY A 261 8.74 -9.75 19.55
C GLY A 261 8.12 -9.37 18.20
N GLY A 262 7.11 -10.12 17.73
CA GLY A 262 6.41 -9.86 16.48
C GLY A 262 5.22 -8.92 16.65
N GLN A 263 5.07 -7.97 15.73
CA GLN A 263 3.90 -7.10 15.66
C GLN A 263 2.73 -7.78 14.94
N VAL A 264 1.51 -7.56 15.43
CA VAL A 264 0.27 -8.19 14.96
C VAL A 264 -0.71 -7.15 14.42
N LEU A 265 -1.24 -7.38 13.21
CA LEU A 265 -2.41 -6.64 12.68
C LEU A 265 -3.66 -7.53 12.77
N VAL A 266 -4.71 -7.03 13.43
CA VAL A 266 -6.04 -7.64 13.43
C VAL A 266 -6.90 -6.93 12.39
N GLN A 267 -7.37 -7.69 11.41
CA GLN A 267 -8.07 -7.20 10.23
C GLN A 267 -9.48 -7.78 10.16
N CYS A 268 -10.51 -6.92 10.18
CA CYS A 268 -11.90 -7.35 10.02
C CYS A 268 -12.80 -6.22 9.52
N ARG A 269 -13.45 -6.40 8.36
CA ARG A 269 -14.46 -5.48 7.80
C ARG A 269 -15.66 -5.20 8.71
N VAL A 270 -15.85 -5.99 9.76
CA VAL A 270 -16.86 -5.76 10.80
C VAL A 270 -16.12 -5.34 12.06
N GLU A 271 -15.90 -4.04 12.22
CA GLU A 271 -15.16 -3.41 13.32
C GLU A 271 -15.52 -4.00 14.70
N LEU A 272 -16.81 -4.20 14.98
CA LEU A 272 -17.31 -4.88 16.18
C LEU A 272 -16.58 -6.20 16.51
N ARG A 273 -16.32 -7.04 15.50
CA ARG A 273 -15.61 -8.33 15.69
C ARG A 273 -14.12 -8.12 15.99
N ALA A 274 -13.52 -7.16 15.31
CA ALA A 274 -12.14 -6.74 15.49
C ALA A 274 -11.92 -6.25 16.95
N CYS A 275 -12.81 -5.37 17.41
CA CYS A 275 -12.84 -4.84 18.77
C CYS A 275 -13.08 -5.93 19.83
N ILE A 276 -13.99 -6.89 19.59
CA ILE A 276 -14.20 -8.04 20.48
C ILE A 276 -12.90 -8.85 20.61
N VAL A 277 -12.20 -9.14 19.50
CA VAL A 277 -10.94 -9.89 19.51
C VAL A 277 -9.84 -9.17 20.28
N VAL A 278 -9.64 -7.87 20.05
CA VAL A 278 -8.61 -7.10 20.75
C VAL A 278 -8.91 -7.03 22.25
N CYS A 279 -10.16 -6.77 22.65
CA CYS A 279 -10.52 -6.77 24.07
C CYS A 279 -10.44 -8.16 24.70
N ALA A 280 -10.80 -9.23 23.99
CA ALA A 280 -10.63 -10.61 24.47
C ALA A 280 -9.15 -10.93 24.76
N TYR A 281 -8.24 -10.57 23.85
CA TYR A 281 -6.81 -10.72 24.07
C TYR A 281 -6.32 -9.87 25.27
N LEU A 282 -6.74 -8.62 25.39
CA LEU A 282 -6.39 -7.76 26.52
C LEU A 282 -6.90 -8.32 27.86
N MET A 283 -8.10 -8.89 27.88
CA MET A 283 -8.67 -9.56 29.06
C MET A 283 -7.87 -10.80 29.46
N ALA A 284 -7.59 -11.70 28.51
CA ALA A 284 -6.89 -12.95 28.77
C ALA A 284 -5.41 -12.73 29.14
N SER A 285 -4.71 -11.80 28.45
CA SER A 285 -3.28 -11.53 28.67
C SER A 285 -2.99 -10.70 29.94
N ARG A 286 -3.94 -9.85 30.37
CA ARG A 286 -3.75 -8.93 31.52
C ARG A 286 -4.62 -9.27 32.74
N ASN A 287 -5.48 -10.29 32.64
CA ASN A 287 -6.47 -10.68 33.64
C ASN A 287 -7.36 -9.51 34.10
N ILE A 288 -7.93 -8.77 33.14
CA ILE A 288 -8.75 -7.57 33.38
C ILE A 288 -10.21 -7.77 32.93
N SER A 289 -11.12 -6.95 33.46
CA SER A 289 -12.54 -6.98 33.10
C SER A 289 -12.83 -6.42 31.69
N PRO A 290 -13.98 -6.76 31.07
CA PRO A 290 -14.39 -6.21 29.78
C PRO A 290 -14.36 -4.68 29.68
N ARG A 291 -14.70 -3.97 30.78
CA ARG A 291 -14.67 -2.49 30.82
C ARG A 291 -13.25 -1.92 30.86
N GLN A 292 -12.32 -2.60 31.55
CA GLN A 292 -10.91 -2.19 31.56
C GLN A 292 -10.24 -2.47 30.22
N ALA A 293 -10.53 -3.60 29.59
CA ALA A 293 -10.08 -3.90 28.23
C ALA A 293 -10.69 -2.93 27.21
N PHE A 294 -11.96 -2.54 27.36
CA PHE A 294 -12.56 -1.50 26.53
C PHE A 294 -11.91 -0.14 26.73
N SER A 295 -11.60 0.29 27.96
CA SER A 295 -10.95 1.59 28.21
C SER A 295 -9.55 1.72 27.56
N ILE A 296 -8.83 0.61 27.37
CA ILE A 296 -7.58 0.57 26.59
C ILE A 296 -7.87 0.76 25.09
N LEU A 297 -8.92 0.10 24.57
CA LEU A 297 -9.34 0.23 23.18
C LEU A 297 -9.88 1.65 22.87
N GLU A 298 -10.68 2.21 23.77
CA GLU A 298 -11.28 3.55 23.70
C GLU A 298 -10.23 4.67 23.59
N ALA A 299 -9.07 4.50 24.24
CA ALA A 299 -7.94 5.43 24.11
C ALA A 299 -7.33 5.47 22.69
N ALA A 300 -7.48 4.39 21.91
CA ALA A 300 -7.06 4.30 20.51
C ALA A 300 -8.22 4.53 19.51
N LEU A 301 -9.46 4.22 19.93
CA LEU A 301 -10.69 4.29 19.14
C LEU A 301 -11.77 5.12 19.87
N PRO A 302 -11.57 6.43 20.09
CA PRO A 302 -12.45 7.28 20.91
C PRO A 302 -13.84 7.56 20.29
N LEU A 303 -14.08 7.11 19.05
CA LEU A 303 -15.37 7.20 18.36
C LEU A 303 -16.13 5.86 18.31
N TYR A 304 -15.52 4.75 18.74
CA TYR A 304 -16.17 3.44 18.72
C TYR A 304 -17.16 3.31 19.88
N ASN A 305 -18.44 3.04 19.56
CA ASN A 305 -19.50 2.90 20.54
C ASN A 305 -19.84 1.41 20.80
N PRO A 306 -19.44 0.81 21.94
CA PRO A 306 -19.63 -0.61 22.20
C PRO A 306 -21.12 -0.97 22.40
N THR A 307 -21.63 -1.86 21.54
CA THR A 307 -23.01 -2.35 21.61
C THR A 307 -23.23 -3.32 22.79
N THR A 308 -24.50 -3.60 23.12
CA THR A 308 -24.84 -4.69 24.07
C THR A 308 -24.29 -6.06 23.60
N ALA A 309 -24.17 -6.28 22.28
CA ALA A 309 -23.58 -7.48 21.73
C ALA A 309 -22.06 -7.56 21.98
N PHE A 310 -21.33 -6.44 21.93
CA PHE A 310 -19.90 -6.36 22.25
C PHE A 310 -19.64 -6.88 23.67
N TYR A 311 -20.28 -6.27 24.67
CA TYR A 311 -20.11 -6.68 26.07
C TYR A 311 -20.55 -8.12 26.29
N ARG A 312 -21.70 -8.56 25.72
CA ARG A 312 -22.19 -9.93 25.89
C ARG A 312 -21.20 -11.01 25.39
N HIS A 313 -20.41 -10.76 24.34
CA HIS A 313 -19.35 -11.70 23.94
C HIS A 313 -18.24 -11.77 24.99
N LEU A 314 -17.76 -10.62 25.48
CA LEU A 314 -16.68 -10.53 26.45
C LEU A 314 -17.10 -11.09 27.83
N ASP A 315 -18.33 -10.82 28.28
CA ASP A 315 -18.88 -11.35 29.53
C ASP A 315 -18.98 -12.88 29.49
N ILE A 316 -19.44 -13.47 28.36
CA ILE A 316 -19.47 -14.93 28.18
C ILE A 316 -18.04 -15.49 28.09
N PHE A 317 -17.14 -14.84 27.36
CA PHE A 317 -15.73 -15.26 27.25
C PHE A 317 -15.03 -15.32 28.62
N ALA A 318 -15.24 -14.31 29.47
CA ALA A 318 -14.76 -14.31 30.86
C ALA A 318 -15.43 -15.42 31.70
N ALA A 319 -16.75 -15.60 31.57
CA ALA A 319 -17.49 -16.64 32.31
C ALA A 319 -17.14 -18.08 31.86
N CYS A 320 -16.50 -18.26 30.70
CA CYS A 320 -15.91 -19.52 30.24
C CYS A 320 -14.42 -19.64 30.63
N ASN A 321 -13.90 -18.81 31.55
CA ASN A 321 -12.48 -18.72 31.90
C ASN A 321 -11.55 -18.58 30.68
N PHE A 322 -11.97 -17.79 29.68
CA PHE A 322 -11.27 -17.57 28.40
C PHE A 322 -11.16 -18.81 27.47
N HIS A 323 -11.89 -19.89 27.77
CA HIS A 323 -11.92 -21.14 27.01
C HIS A 323 -13.37 -21.57 26.67
N PRO A 324 -14.12 -20.79 25.86
CA PRO A 324 -15.47 -21.16 25.43
C PRO A 324 -15.44 -22.39 24.52
N THR A 325 -16.34 -23.34 24.77
CA THR A 325 -16.58 -24.52 23.93
C THR A 325 -18.06 -24.64 23.59
N VAL A 326 -18.39 -25.42 22.56
CA VAL A 326 -19.79 -25.65 22.12
C VAL A 326 -20.62 -26.26 23.25
N ASP A 327 -20.04 -27.20 24.01
CA ASP A 327 -20.69 -27.89 25.13
C ASP A 327 -20.74 -27.06 26.42
N HIS A 328 -20.11 -25.89 26.47
CA HIS A 328 -20.09 -25.08 27.69
C HIS A 328 -21.50 -24.54 28.00
N PRO A 329 -22.07 -24.76 29.21
CA PRO A 329 -23.48 -24.48 29.48
C PRO A 329 -23.93 -23.04 29.18
N ILE A 330 -23.05 -22.07 29.38
CA ILE A 330 -23.33 -20.64 29.11
C ILE A 330 -23.37 -20.36 27.59
N VAL A 331 -22.50 -21.02 26.80
CA VAL A 331 -22.45 -20.89 25.34
C VAL A 331 -23.70 -21.53 24.72
N HIS A 332 -24.01 -22.77 25.12
CA HIS A 332 -25.21 -23.47 24.70
C HIS A 332 -26.50 -22.69 25.03
N ALA A 333 -26.61 -22.13 26.24
CA ALA A 333 -27.74 -21.30 26.63
C ALA A 333 -27.86 -20.03 25.78
N TRP A 334 -26.74 -19.34 25.51
CA TRP A 334 -26.75 -18.14 24.66
C TRP A 334 -27.15 -18.44 23.21
N VAL A 335 -26.66 -19.53 22.62
CA VAL A 335 -27.07 -19.96 21.27
C VAL A 335 -28.58 -20.26 21.25
N ALA A 336 -29.10 -21.00 22.22
CA ALA A 336 -30.52 -21.31 22.33
C ALA A 336 -31.42 -20.06 22.47
N GLU A 337 -30.97 -19.02 23.17
CA GLU A 337 -31.64 -17.70 23.20
C GLU A 337 -31.68 -17.04 21.82
N GLN A 338 -30.60 -17.13 21.01
CA GLN A 338 -30.58 -16.56 19.65
C GLN A 338 -31.51 -17.31 18.68
N SER A 339 -31.68 -18.63 18.86
CA SER A 339 -32.56 -19.46 18.02
C SER A 339 -34.05 -19.32 18.34
N GLY A 340 -34.45 -18.48 19.30
CA GLY A 340 -35.85 -18.32 19.71
C GLY A 340 -36.37 -19.45 20.62
N GLY A 341 -35.47 -20.18 21.29
CA GLY A 341 -35.83 -21.20 22.28
C GLY A 341 -36.53 -20.61 23.53
N PRO A 342 -37.30 -21.43 24.28
CA PRO A 342 -38.01 -20.96 25.46
C PRO A 342 -37.03 -20.54 26.57
N LEU A 343 -37.24 -19.33 27.11
CA LEU A 343 -36.41 -18.74 28.16
C LEU A 343 -36.39 -19.61 29.43
N LEU A 344 -35.24 -20.27 29.69
CA LEU A 344 -34.94 -20.87 30.98
C LEU A 344 -34.70 -19.78 32.02
N LYS A 345 -35.78 -19.37 32.71
CA LYS A 345 -35.71 -18.44 33.84
C LYS A 345 -34.84 -19.03 34.95
N LEU A 346 -33.73 -18.36 35.29
CA LEU A 346 -33.06 -18.57 36.58
C LEU A 346 -34.08 -18.32 37.71
N ALA A 347 -34.26 -19.29 38.60
CA ALA A 347 -35.41 -19.34 39.49
C ALA A 347 -35.19 -18.56 40.79
N THR A 348 -35.67 -17.31 40.86
CA THR A 348 -36.02 -16.66 42.13
C THR A 348 -37.45 -17.02 42.52
N LYS A 349 -37.63 -17.59 43.72
CA LYS A 349 -38.96 -17.99 44.23
C LYS A 349 -39.77 -16.76 44.65
N THR A 350 -41.01 -16.65 44.15
CA THR A 350 -42.22 -16.20 44.87
C THR A 350 -43.44 -16.65 44.07
N GLN A 351 -44.56 -16.97 44.74
CA GLN A 351 -45.80 -17.44 44.10
C GLN A 351 -46.84 -16.31 43.97
N SER A 352 -47.53 -16.24 42.82
CA SER A 352 -48.97 -15.93 42.77
C SER A 352 -49.58 -16.33 41.41
N ILE A 353 -50.89 -16.63 41.44
CA ILE A 353 -51.71 -17.16 40.34
C ILE A 353 -52.34 -15.94 39.60
N THR A 354 -52.55 -15.90 38.27
CA THR A 354 -53.73 -16.47 37.56
C THR A 354 -53.62 -16.33 36.01
N LYS A 355 -54.41 -17.19 35.31
CA LYS A 355 -54.84 -17.29 33.88
C LYS A 355 -54.90 -15.99 33.03
N THR A 356 -54.97 -15.96 31.67
CA THR A 356 -55.52 -16.92 30.64
C THR A 356 -55.03 -16.60 29.19
N ALA A 357 -55.15 -17.55 28.23
CA ALA A 357 -55.50 -17.49 26.76
C ALA A 357 -55.22 -16.23 25.86
N ASN A 358 -55.01 -16.26 24.52
CA ASN A 358 -55.13 -17.34 23.50
C ASN A 358 -54.40 -17.06 22.14
N MET A 359 -53.94 -18.13 21.46
CA MET A 359 -53.85 -18.48 20.00
C MET A 359 -53.67 -17.47 18.80
N THR A 360 -52.77 -17.85 17.86
CA THR A 360 -52.81 -17.76 16.33
C THR A 360 -52.74 -16.39 15.61
N THR A 361 -52.24 -16.18 14.35
CA THR A 361 -51.67 -17.03 13.24
C THR A 361 -50.75 -16.23 12.26
N ASN A 362 -50.03 -16.92 11.34
CA ASN A 362 -49.13 -16.44 10.25
C ASN A 362 -49.62 -16.93 8.84
N PRO A 363 -48.95 -16.67 7.67
CA PRO A 363 -48.08 -15.58 7.18
C PRO A 363 -48.82 -14.84 6.00
N PRO A 364 -48.48 -14.84 4.66
CA PRO A 364 -47.25 -14.80 3.82
C PRO A 364 -46.89 -13.35 3.33
N SER A 365 -45.86 -12.95 2.54
CA SER A 365 -44.77 -13.56 1.73
C SER A 365 -44.97 -13.68 0.18
N LEU A 366 -44.23 -12.89 -0.63
CA LEU A 366 -44.03 -13.05 -2.11
C LEU A 366 -42.75 -12.32 -2.64
N THR A 367 -42.38 -12.49 -3.93
CA THR A 367 -41.11 -11.99 -4.57
C THR A 367 -41.32 -11.73 -6.10
N ILE A 368 -40.37 -11.50 -7.05
CA ILE A 368 -38.93 -11.81 -7.26
C ILE A 368 -38.27 -10.88 -8.35
N THR A 369 -36.93 -10.99 -8.59
CA THR A 369 -36.17 -10.73 -9.87
C THR A 369 -36.03 -9.28 -10.44
N THR A 370 -35.14 -8.92 -11.39
CA THR A 370 -33.63 -8.98 -11.55
C THR A 370 -33.17 -8.24 -12.84
N SER A 371 -31.86 -7.88 -12.96
CA SER A 371 -31.08 -7.65 -14.23
C SER A 371 -31.38 -6.35 -15.05
N THR A 372 -30.56 -5.83 -15.99
CA THR A 372 -29.21 -6.22 -16.54
C THR A 372 -28.38 -4.98 -16.97
N THR A 373 -27.11 -5.17 -17.36
CA THR A 373 -26.09 -4.18 -17.81
C THR A 373 -26.00 -3.96 -19.33
N LEU A 374 -25.32 -2.89 -19.78
CA LEU A 374 -24.52 -2.89 -21.03
C LEU A 374 -23.45 -1.77 -21.06
N SER A 375 -22.50 -1.81 -22.01
CA SER A 375 -21.31 -0.93 -22.10
C SER A 375 -21.01 -0.46 -23.54
N ASN A 376 -20.06 0.45 -23.73
CA ASN A 376 -19.53 0.86 -25.05
C ASN A 376 -18.09 1.41 -24.98
N CYS A 377 -17.35 1.36 -26.10
CA CYS A 377 -15.97 1.86 -26.25
C CYS A 377 -15.78 2.57 -27.60
N VAL A 378 -14.73 3.40 -27.73
CA VAL A 378 -14.46 4.25 -28.92
C VAL A 378 -12.97 4.19 -29.32
N PRO A 379 -12.59 4.23 -30.62
CA PRO A 379 -11.19 4.05 -31.07
C PRO A 379 -10.32 5.32 -30.97
N SER A 380 -8.99 5.13 -30.97
CA SER A 380 -7.98 6.19 -30.87
C SER A 380 -7.40 6.66 -32.22
N ARG A 381 -7.12 7.96 -32.37
CA ARG A 381 -6.35 8.53 -33.50
C ARG A 381 -4.83 8.27 -33.38
N PRO A 382 -4.06 8.43 -34.48
CA PRO A 382 -2.60 8.40 -34.45
C PRO A 382 -1.99 9.47 -33.54
N LEU A 383 -0.75 9.22 -33.09
CA LEU A 383 0.06 10.19 -32.37
C LEU A 383 0.74 11.14 -33.36
N ASP A 384 0.49 12.44 -33.25
CA ASP A 384 1.27 13.45 -33.98
C ASP A 384 2.74 13.37 -33.56
N ALA A 385 3.65 13.41 -34.53
CA ALA A 385 5.07 13.17 -34.28
C ALA A 385 5.71 14.27 -33.42
N PHE A 386 6.46 13.86 -32.40
CA PHE A 386 7.40 14.75 -31.72
C PHE A 386 8.64 14.94 -32.61
N ASP A 387 8.95 16.19 -32.92
CA ASP A 387 10.16 16.62 -33.63
C ASP A 387 11.22 17.06 -32.61
N LEU A 388 12.50 16.76 -32.86
CA LEU A 388 13.60 17.30 -32.05
C LEU A 388 13.66 18.83 -32.16
N ALA A 389 13.23 19.43 -33.27
CA ALA A 389 13.03 20.88 -33.35
C ALA A 389 11.92 21.40 -32.41
N SER A 390 10.96 20.56 -32.02
CA SER A 390 10.00 20.89 -30.95
C SER A 390 10.64 20.84 -29.55
N LEU A 391 11.79 20.19 -29.38
CA LEU A 391 12.58 20.28 -28.14
C LEU A 391 13.29 21.65 -28.08
N ASN A 392 13.79 22.15 -29.22
CA ASN A 392 14.28 23.54 -29.36
C ASN A 392 13.20 24.61 -29.08
N GLU A 393 11.94 24.33 -29.37
CA GLU A 393 10.82 25.24 -29.03
C GLU A 393 10.50 25.27 -27.51
N VAL A 394 10.90 24.24 -26.76
CA VAL A 394 10.83 24.24 -25.28
C VAL A 394 12.05 24.95 -24.68
N LEU A 395 13.24 24.73 -25.24
CA LEU A 395 14.48 25.45 -24.91
C LEU A 395 14.29 26.97 -24.93
N LEU A 396 13.73 27.51 -26.02
CA LEU A 396 13.44 28.94 -26.16
C LEU A 396 12.58 29.50 -25.02
N ARG A 397 11.60 28.72 -24.53
CA ARG A 397 10.70 29.14 -23.45
C ARG A 397 11.35 29.03 -22.06
N TYR A 398 12.23 28.05 -21.86
CA TYR A 398 13.01 27.93 -20.62
C TYR A 398 14.03 29.07 -20.50
N GLN A 399 14.76 29.38 -21.57
CA GLN A 399 15.74 30.47 -21.58
C GLN A 399 15.10 31.85 -21.34
N THR A 400 13.86 32.08 -21.78
CA THR A 400 13.11 33.30 -21.43
C THR A 400 12.63 33.36 -19.98
N SER A 401 12.63 32.24 -19.24
CA SER A 401 12.14 32.18 -17.86
C SER A 401 13.22 32.48 -16.82
N GLU A 402 14.50 32.27 -17.13
CA GLU A 402 15.62 32.52 -16.20
C GLU A 402 16.22 33.94 -16.34
N MET A 403 15.72 34.76 -17.28
CA MET A 403 16.06 36.19 -17.38
C MET A 403 15.02 37.12 -16.71
N VAL A 404 14.05 36.57 -15.97
CA VAL A 404 12.99 37.33 -15.29
C VAL A 404 12.76 36.80 -13.87
N SER A 405 13.84 36.76 -13.08
CA SER A 405 13.83 36.47 -11.64
C SER A 405 14.96 37.22 -10.94
#